data_AF-A0A6J1PFR1-F1
#
_entry.id   AF-A0A6J1PFR1-F1
#
_cell.length_a   1.000
_cell.length_b   1.000
_cell.length_c   1.000
_cell.angle_alpha   90.00
_cell.angle_beta   90.00
_cell.angle_gamma   90.00
#
_symmetry.space_group_name_H-M   'P 1'
#
loop_
_entity.id
_entity.type
_entity.pdbx_description
1 polymer ?
#
loop_
_entity_poly.entity_id
_entity_poly.type
_entity_poly.pdbx_seq_one_letter_code
_entity_poly.pdbx_strand_id
1 'polypeptide(L)'
;MSRNNPGDVIQISAQDDSNNEWFKLWETDYKSEIVPPTSRLFSPPLSHPRDFKTKMLRLFFKDRGTDFCETPPYTKVDAVMLIGTSELVRPRNYEKSLSNLLKEINCMYFPHHEDIHNLTADFKNAHLDIDYLQRHFSEYCIIMEYCKDGSYIRRVSKGSILRENLMHKNVSLKVIHHSNCAKPIKLSSDESKELSRCNISDLPDEMLLIILKNLDLMTLCRLNYVNKRFNNLIQDPRLYTRLNIHCFANYFVNCRLSMAKRDMSNIFCYFTSRCKYLQQLDLTKSIFSVEDFNNFLDNCGRRLTHLRLEKCCSINNLALLKISEICVNLKELNLDCCRIDDEGFSYLEKLNNLEYLNLCRTNIRVGRLHKILQKNQRMRDVDFRYLFLSRAATQFIKFCPNLEVIRLEDCINFTSQDIDVLADCKNVRKVYFPK
;
A
#
# COMPACT_ATOMS: atom_id res chain seq x y z
N MET A 1 -25.83 -2.06 7.84
CA MET A 1 -25.57 -1.59 6.47
C MET A 1 -24.23 -0.87 6.46
N SER A 2 -23.15 -1.55 6.04
CA SER A 2 -21.83 -0.92 5.91
C SER A 2 -21.84 0.02 4.72
N ARG A 3 -21.58 1.32 4.95
CA ARG A 3 -21.32 2.30 3.89
C ARG A 3 -19.95 2.01 3.28
N ASN A 4 -19.87 0.99 2.44
CA ASN A 4 -18.74 0.78 1.56
C ASN A 4 -18.98 1.69 0.36
N ASN A 5 -18.08 2.64 0.09
CA ASN A 5 -18.19 3.54 -1.06
C ASN A 5 -17.08 3.25 -2.08
N PRO A 6 -17.23 2.22 -2.92
CA PRO A 6 -16.20 1.78 -3.86
C PRO A 6 -16.12 2.67 -5.12
N GLY A 7 -16.15 3.99 -4.94
CA GLY A 7 -16.14 4.94 -6.05
C GLY A 7 -15.41 6.25 -5.80
N ASP A 8 -14.58 6.31 -4.76
CA ASP A 8 -13.84 7.52 -4.36
C ASP A 8 -12.53 7.72 -5.17
N VAL A 9 -12.31 7.06 -6.33
CA VAL A 9 -11.14 7.37 -7.18
C VAL A 9 -11.34 8.75 -7.81
N ILE A 10 -10.40 9.65 -7.56
CA ILE A 10 -10.49 11.08 -7.94
C ILE A 10 -9.50 11.46 -9.05
N GLN A 11 -8.44 10.67 -9.22
CA GLN A 11 -7.43 10.90 -10.24
C GLN A 11 -6.74 9.58 -10.61
N ILE A 12 -6.40 9.45 -11.89
CA ILE A 12 -5.55 8.38 -12.44
C ILE A 12 -4.34 9.03 -13.10
N SER A 13 -3.14 8.51 -12.84
CA SER A 13 -1.90 9.00 -13.43
C SER A 13 -1.01 7.85 -13.89
N ALA A 14 -0.19 8.10 -14.91
CA ALA A 14 0.80 7.16 -15.44
C ALA A 14 2.20 7.77 -15.36
N GLN A 15 3.18 6.93 -15.11
CA GLN A 15 4.59 7.32 -15.19
C GLN A 15 5.14 7.07 -16.59
N ASP A 16 5.84 8.03 -17.15
CA ASP A 16 6.64 7.85 -18.36
C ASP A 16 7.96 7.16 -17.99
N ASP A 17 8.16 5.96 -18.54
CA ASP A 17 9.35 5.13 -18.28
C ASP A 17 10.66 5.80 -18.75
N SER A 18 10.60 6.78 -19.66
CA SER A 18 11.79 7.42 -20.25
C SER A 18 12.42 8.50 -19.36
N ASN A 19 11.60 9.23 -18.61
CA ASN A 19 12.04 10.36 -17.78
C ASN A 19 11.57 10.27 -16.32
N ASN A 20 10.84 9.20 -15.95
CA ASN A 20 10.24 8.98 -14.63
C ASN A 20 9.22 10.04 -14.19
N GLU A 21 8.73 10.88 -15.09
CA GLU A 21 7.73 11.91 -14.79
C GLU A 21 6.31 11.32 -14.74
N TRP A 22 5.46 11.92 -13.90
CA TRP A 22 4.07 11.50 -13.72
C TRP A 22 3.12 12.40 -14.47
N PHE A 23 2.30 11.81 -15.33
CA PHE A 23 1.28 12.51 -16.11
C PHE A 23 -0.12 12.07 -15.69
N LYS A 24 -1.02 13.03 -15.50
CA LYS A 24 -2.44 12.75 -15.27
C LYS A 24 -3.05 12.14 -16.55
N LEU A 25 -3.84 11.08 -16.37
CA LEU A 25 -4.65 10.45 -17.43
C LEU A 25 -6.15 10.79 -17.28
N TRP A 26 -6.62 10.94 -16.03
CA TRP A 26 -7.99 11.29 -15.70
C TRP A 26 -8.07 11.99 -14.34
N GLU A 27 -9.05 12.89 -14.15
CA GLU A 27 -9.34 13.62 -12.90
C GLU A 27 -10.81 14.06 -12.92
N THR A 28 -11.45 14.18 -11.75
CA THR A 28 -12.82 14.70 -11.58
C THR A 28 -12.85 15.99 -10.74
N ASP A 29 -13.83 16.85 -10.98
CA ASP A 29 -14.09 18.05 -10.19
C ASP A 29 -15.00 17.70 -8.99
N TYR A 30 -14.37 17.49 -7.84
CA TYR A 30 -14.86 17.04 -6.54
C TYR A 30 -16.23 17.52 -5.98
N LYS A 31 -16.94 18.43 -6.66
CA LYS A 31 -18.20 19.06 -6.24
C LYS A 31 -19.48 18.39 -6.75
N SER A 32 -19.42 17.45 -7.69
CA SER A 32 -20.62 17.00 -8.43
C SER A 32 -21.05 15.55 -8.19
N GLU A 33 -20.16 14.68 -7.73
CA GLU A 33 -20.42 13.23 -7.77
C GLU A 33 -20.94 12.70 -6.43
N ILE A 34 -22.27 12.55 -6.32
CA ILE A 34 -22.89 11.69 -5.31
C ILE A 34 -22.78 10.25 -5.82
N VAL A 35 -21.64 9.60 -5.59
CA VAL A 35 -21.49 8.18 -5.91
C VAL A 35 -22.25 7.34 -4.87
N PRO A 36 -23.15 6.43 -5.29
CA PRO A 36 -23.85 5.53 -4.38
C PRO A 36 -22.89 4.57 -3.65
N PRO A 37 -23.16 4.22 -2.37
CA PRO A 37 -22.34 3.32 -1.57
C PRO A 37 -22.56 1.84 -1.92
N THR A 38 -22.43 1.51 -3.20
CA THR A 38 -22.60 0.16 -3.75
C THR A 38 -21.42 -0.21 -4.62
N SER A 39 -21.00 -1.48 -4.58
CA SER A 39 -19.98 -2.04 -5.49
C SER A 39 -20.32 -1.75 -6.94
N ARG A 40 -19.34 -1.19 -7.68
CA ARG A 40 -19.46 -0.89 -9.10
C ARG A 40 -18.16 -1.18 -9.84
N LEU A 41 -18.28 -1.49 -11.12
CA LEU A 41 -17.16 -1.32 -12.05
C LEU A 41 -16.95 0.17 -12.28
N PHE A 42 -15.69 0.59 -12.39
CA PHE A 42 -15.32 1.98 -12.63
C PHE A 42 -14.33 2.02 -13.79
N SER A 43 -14.77 2.53 -14.94
CA SER A 43 -13.95 2.68 -16.13
C SER A 43 -14.13 4.10 -16.70
N PRO A 44 -13.44 5.10 -16.14
CA PRO A 44 -13.58 6.47 -16.61
C PRO A 44 -12.87 6.64 -17.97
N PRO A 45 -13.41 7.48 -18.86
CA PRO A 45 -12.72 7.84 -20.09
C PRO A 45 -11.46 8.64 -19.76
N LEU A 46 -10.31 8.24 -20.30
CA LEU A 46 -9.05 8.97 -20.10
C LEU A 46 -9.15 10.35 -20.79
N SER A 47 -9.19 11.42 -19.99
CA SER A 47 -9.36 12.80 -20.48
C SER A 47 -8.05 13.42 -20.99
N HIS A 48 -6.90 12.84 -20.61
CA HIS A 48 -5.57 13.33 -20.96
C HIS A 48 -4.75 12.20 -21.61
N PRO A 49 -5.04 11.81 -22.86
CA PRO A 49 -4.29 10.76 -23.53
C PRO A 49 -2.82 11.14 -23.66
N ARG A 50 -1.93 10.17 -23.44
CA ARG A 50 -0.48 10.32 -23.53
C ARG A 50 0.10 9.26 -24.46
N ASP A 51 1.00 9.67 -25.33
CA ASP A 51 1.62 8.81 -26.34
C ASP A 51 2.96 8.23 -25.84
N PHE A 52 3.00 7.73 -24.60
CA PHE A 52 4.16 7.03 -24.02
C PHE A 52 3.78 5.66 -23.46
N LYS A 53 4.77 4.78 -23.33
CA LYS A 53 4.59 3.47 -22.67
C LYS A 53 4.76 3.63 -21.17
N THR A 54 3.90 2.98 -20.41
CA THR A 54 3.98 3.00 -18.95
C THR A 54 3.93 1.59 -18.39
N LYS A 55 4.70 1.36 -17.32
CA LYS A 55 4.58 0.18 -16.46
C LYS A 55 3.95 0.50 -15.11
N MET A 56 3.66 1.76 -14.83
CA MET A 56 3.22 2.20 -13.50
C MET A 56 2.03 3.14 -13.61
N LEU A 57 0.94 2.75 -12.95
CA LEU A 57 -0.25 3.56 -12.77
C LEU A 57 -0.40 3.92 -11.29
N ARG A 58 -0.94 5.11 -11.03
CA ARG A 58 -1.28 5.59 -9.70
C ARG A 58 -2.75 6.00 -9.67
N LEU A 59 -3.47 5.46 -8.70
CA LEU A 59 -4.86 5.80 -8.41
C LEU A 59 -4.89 6.66 -7.15
N PHE A 60 -5.56 7.79 -7.21
CA PHE A 60 -5.76 8.67 -6.07
C PHE A 60 -7.18 8.52 -5.57
N PHE A 61 -7.35 8.48 -4.26
CA PHE A 61 -8.65 8.32 -3.60
C PHE A 61 -9.00 9.59 -2.83
N LYS A 62 -10.30 9.90 -2.76
CA LYS A 62 -10.83 11.02 -2.00
C LYS A 62 -10.56 10.81 -0.51
N ASP A 63 -9.74 11.68 0.07
CA ASP A 63 -9.59 11.75 1.52
C ASP A 63 -10.80 12.49 2.10
N ARG A 64 -11.69 11.76 2.76
CA ARG A 64 -12.76 12.36 3.55
C ARG A 64 -12.18 12.64 4.92
N GLY A 65 -11.63 13.84 5.10
CA GLY A 65 -11.14 14.32 6.38
C GLY A 65 -12.20 14.08 7.46
N THR A 66 -11.90 13.23 8.43
CA THR A 66 -12.76 13.04 9.59
C THR A 66 -12.38 14.09 10.62
N ASP A 67 -13.19 15.13 10.74
CA ASP A 67 -13.35 15.83 12.00
C ASP A 67 -13.76 14.78 13.04
N PHE A 68 -12.92 14.57 14.04
CA PHE A 68 -13.16 13.83 15.29
C PHE A 68 -13.93 12.49 15.20
N CYS A 69 -13.22 11.40 15.52
CA CYS A 69 -13.78 10.15 16.07
C CYS A 69 -14.65 9.23 15.17
N GLU A 70 -14.64 9.37 13.86
CA GLU A 70 -15.12 8.31 12.96
C GLU A 70 -13.95 7.59 12.25
N THR A 71 -14.11 6.28 12.02
CA THR A 71 -13.13 5.50 11.26
C THR A 71 -13.04 6.09 9.86
N PRO A 72 -11.83 6.38 9.32
CA PRO A 72 -11.73 6.87 7.96
C PRO A 72 -12.38 5.83 7.04
N PRO A 73 -13.30 6.23 6.14
CA PRO A 73 -13.92 5.31 5.21
C PRO A 73 -12.81 4.70 4.35
N TYR A 74 -12.55 3.40 4.51
CA TYR A 74 -11.56 2.73 3.69
C TYR A 74 -12.20 2.40 2.33
N THR A 75 -11.59 2.88 1.25
CA THR A 75 -11.97 2.44 -0.10
C THR A 75 -11.38 1.06 -0.34
N LYS A 76 -12.23 0.05 -0.54
CA LYS A 76 -11.78 -1.30 -0.91
C LYS A 76 -11.79 -1.44 -2.44
N VAL A 77 -10.61 -1.55 -3.04
CA VAL A 77 -10.46 -1.98 -4.44
C VAL A 77 -10.42 -3.50 -4.46
N ASP A 78 -11.30 -4.12 -5.24
CA ASP A 78 -11.32 -5.59 -5.38
C ASP A 78 -10.30 -6.05 -6.41
N ALA A 79 -10.36 -5.47 -7.61
CA ALA A 79 -9.42 -5.73 -8.70
C ALA A 79 -9.27 -4.49 -9.60
N VAL A 80 -8.15 -4.43 -10.31
CA VAL A 80 -7.92 -3.46 -11.40
C VAL A 80 -7.59 -4.27 -12.65
N MET A 81 -8.36 -4.08 -13.71
CA MET A 81 -8.07 -4.67 -15.00
C MET A 81 -7.43 -3.63 -15.92
N LEU A 82 -6.30 -3.99 -16.51
CA LEU A 82 -5.55 -3.15 -17.44
C LEU A 82 -5.66 -3.75 -18.84
N ILE A 83 -6.20 -2.95 -19.78
CA ILE A 83 -6.27 -3.32 -21.20
C ILE A 83 -5.45 -2.28 -21.97
N GLY A 84 -4.50 -2.77 -22.76
CA GLY A 84 -3.60 -1.91 -23.51
C GLY A 84 -2.89 -2.67 -24.63
N THR A 85 -2.11 -1.92 -25.40
CA THR A 85 -1.35 -2.40 -26.56
C THR A 85 0.07 -1.84 -26.49
N SER A 86 1.05 -2.62 -26.96
CA SER A 86 2.44 -2.19 -27.08
C SER A 86 2.69 -1.33 -28.32
N GLU A 87 1.73 -1.29 -29.25
CA GLU A 87 1.73 -0.47 -30.46
C GLU A 87 0.73 0.67 -30.31
N LEU A 88 1.06 1.86 -30.81
CA LEU A 88 0.18 3.03 -30.71
C LEU A 88 -1.02 2.85 -31.63
N VAL A 89 -2.23 2.90 -31.07
CA VAL A 89 -3.48 2.75 -31.82
C VAL A 89 -4.20 4.09 -31.88
N ARG A 90 -4.66 4.47 -33.08
CA ARG A 90 -5.48 5.67 -33.27
C ARG A 90 -6.75 5.35 -34.07
N PRO A 91 -7.89 6.00 -33.76
CA PRO A 91 -9.07 5.92 -34.60
C PRO A 91 -8.79 6.42 -36.02
N ARG A 92 -9.43 5.83 -37.02
CA ARG A 92 -9.36 6.29 -38.42
C ARG A 92 -9.92 7.70 -38.61
N ASN A 93 -10.91 8.07 -37.80
CA ASN A 93 -11.36 9.44 -37.71
C ASN A 93 -10.44 10.19 -36.74
N TYR A 94 -9.47 10.92 -37.29
CA TYR A 94 -8.42 11.62 -36.54
C TYR A 94 -8.92 12.71 -35.58
N GLU A 95 -10.16 13.19 -35.75
CA GLU A 95 -10.77 14.15 -34.84
C GLU A 95 -11.32 13.50 -33.56
N LYS A 96 -11.41 12.16 -33.52
CA LYS A 96 -11.94 11.42 -32.36
C LYS A 96 -10.82 10.75 -31.57
N SER A 97 -10.88 10.86 -30.25
CA SER A 97 -10.05 10.06 -29.34
C SER A 97 -10.52 8.61 -29.29
N LEU A 98 -9.64 7.69 -28.91
CA LEU A 98 -10.01 6.27 -28.70
C LEU A 98 -11.11 6.13 -27.63
N SER A 99 -11.08 6.98 -26.59
CA SER A 99 -12.13 7.01 -25.57
C SER A 99 -13.49 7.44 -26.13
N ASN A 100 -13.54 8.38 -27.08
CA ASN A 100 -14.79 8.78 -27.73
C ASN A 100 -15.34 7.67 -28.63
N LEU A 101 -14.45 6.98 -29.35
CA LEU A 101 -14.85 5.82 -30.14
C LEU A 101 -15.42 4.69 -29.27
N LEU A 102 -14.79 4.38 -28.13
CA LEU A 102 -15.31 3.39 -27.19
C LEU A 102 -16.66 3.81 -26.60
N LYS A 103 -16.87 5.10 -26.30
CA LYS A 103 -18.18 5.64 -25.90
C LYS A 103 -19.24 5.38 -26.96
N GLU A 104 -18.95 5.66 -28.23
CA GLU A 104 -19.89 5.45 -29.34
C GLU A 104 -20.27 3.97 -29.49
N ILE A 105 -19.29 3.07 -29.43
CA ILE A 105 -19.54 1.61 -29.48
C ILE A 105 -20.38 1.20 -28.27
N ASN A 106 -20.06 1.69 -27.08
CA ASN A 106 -20.79 1.37 -25.86
C ASN A 106 -22.27 1.82 -25.94
N CYS A 107 -22.54 3.00 -26.51
CA CYS A 107 -23.90 3.49 -26.74
C CYS A 107 -24.74 2.59 -27.68
N MET A 108 -24.12 1.77 -28.53
CA MET A 108 -24.85 0.78 -29.36
C MET A 108 -25.49 -0.32 -28.52
N TYR A 109 -24.88 -0.65 -27.37
CA TYR A 109 -25.36 -1.69 -26.46
C TYR A 109 -26.21 -1.11 -25.33
N PHE A 110 -25.96 0.14 -24.93
CA PHE A 110 -26.61 0.79 -23.78
C PHE A 110 -27.07 2.23 -24.11
N PRO A 111 -28.21 2.40 -24.82
CA PRO A 111 -28.69 3.72 -25.25
C PRO A 111 -29.19 4.64 -24.11
N HIS A 112 -29.35 4.13 -22.88
CA HIS A 112 -29.90 4.87 -21.74
C HIS A 112 -29.04 4.71 -20.47
N HIS A 113 -27.82 5.23 -20.50
CA HIS A 113 -26.94 5.22 -19.34
C HIS A 113 -26.89 6.59 -18.66
N GLU A 114 -27.29 6.66 -17.37
CA GLU A 114 -27.30 7.91 -16.58
C GLU A 114 -25.89 8.30 -16.07
N ASP A 115 -24.98 7.34 -15.89
CA ASP A 115 -23.61 7.59 -15.43
C ASP A 115 -22.66 7.88 -16.60
N ILE A 116 -22.62 9.16 -17.02
CA ILE A 116 -21.75 9.66 -18.10
C ILE A 116 -20.24 9.51 -17.81
N HIS A 117 -19.87 9.20 -16.57
CA HIS A 117 -18.48 9.09 -16.11
C HIS A 117 -17.96 7.65 -16.10
N ASN A 118 -18.83 6.65 -16.34
CA ASN A 118 -18.48 5.25 -16.31
C ASN A 118 -18.79 4.57 -17.65
N LEU A 119 -17.74 4.20 -18.39
CA LEU A 119 -17.87 3.50 -19.68
C LEU A 119 -18.39 2.06 -19.52
N THR A 120 -18.47 1.52 -18.29
CA THR A 120 -18.86 0.11 -18.11
C THR A 120 -19.54 -0.10 -16.77
N ALA A 121 -20.86 0.10 -16.71
CA ALA A 121 -21.58 -0.02 -15.43
C ALA A 121 -22.13 -1.42 -15.12
N ASP A 122 -22.35 -2.27 -16.14
CA ASP A 122 -22.86 -3.62 -15.94
C ASP A 122 -21.72 -4.66 -15.93
N PHE A 123 -21.66 -5.43 -14.84
CA PHE A 123 -20.71 -6.52 -14.67
C PHE A 123 -20.87 -7.64 -15.70
N LYS A 124 -22.09 -7.93 -16.15
CA LYS A 124 -22.35 -9.04 -17.10
C LYS A 124 -21.84 -8.75 -18.50
N ASN A 125 -21.85 -7.48 -18.88
CA ASN A 125 -21.55 -7.01 -20.23
C ASN A 125 -20.27 -6.18 -20.27
N ALA A 126 -19.45 -6.28 -19.22
CA ALA A 126 -18.22 -5.55 -19.14
C ALA A 126 -17.33 -5.93 -20.32
N HIS A 127 -16.79 -4.93 -21.02
CA HIS A 127 -15.83 -5.07 -22.14
C HIS A 127 -16.42 -5.50 -23.50
N LEU A 128 -17.74 -5.51 -23.68
CA LEU A 128 -18.35 -5.75 -25.00
C LEU A 128 -17.92 -4.72 -26.04
N ASP A 129 -17.71 -3.47 -25.63
CA ASP A 129 -17.18 -2.40 -26.47
C ASP A 129 -15.75 -2.68 -26.96
N ILE A 130 -14.92 -3.24 -26.08
CA ILE A 130 -13.54 -3.65 -26.41
C ILE A 130 -13.55 -4.88 -27.32
N ASP A 131 -14.36 -5.90 -27.02
CA ASP A 131 -14.50 -7.10 -27.85
C ASP A 131 -15.01 -6.74 -29.25
N TYR A 132 -16.02 -5.86 -29.34
CA TYR A 132 -16.51 -5.34 -30.61
C TYR A 132 -15.40 -4.59 -31.38
N LEU A 133 -14.70 -3.68 -30.71
CA LEU A 133 -13.59 -2.94 -31.33
C LEU A 133 -12.48 -3.89 -31.83
N GLN A 134 -12.20 -4.97 -31.12
CA GLN A 134 -11.22 -5.97 -31.56
C GLN A 134 -11.67 -6.70 -32.83
N ARG A 135 -12.95 -7.09 -32.92
CA ARG A 135 -13.52 -7.75 -34.11
C ARG A 135 -13.56 -6.82 -35.32
N HIS A 136 -13.83 -5.54 -35.09
CA HIS A 136 -13.94 -4.51 -36.12
C HIS A 136 -12.70 -3.59 -36.18
N PHE A 137 -11.55 -4.04 -35.66
CA PHE A 137 -10.40 -3.18 -35.44
C PHE A 137 -9.95 -2.47 -36.72
N SER A 138 -9.93 -3.20 -37.85
CA SER A 138 -9.51 -2.64 -39.13
C SER A 138 -10.46 -1.57 -39.70
N GLU A 139 -11.73 -1.57 -39.28
CA GLU A 139 -12.75 -0.61 -39.70
C GLU A 139 -12.66 0.70 -38.92
N TYR A 140 -12.29 0.61 -37.63
CA TYR A 140 -12.31 1.76 -36.73
C TYR A 140 -10.93 2.34 -36.38
N CYS A 141 -9.87 1.52 -36.41
CA CYS A 141 -8.56 1.88 -35.90
C CYS A 141 -7.42 1.58 -36.89
N ILE A 142 -6.30 2.26 -36.67
CA ILE A 142 -5.01 2.03 -37.34
C ILE A 142 -3.89 1.94 -36.30
N ILE A 143 -2.82 1.25 -36.66
CA ILE A 143 -1.61 1.12 -35.85
C ILE A 143 -0.55 2.08 -36.39
N MET A 144 0.05 2.85 -35.49
CA MET A 144 1.11 3.81 -35.79
C MET A 144 2.46 3.25 -35.34
N GLU A 145 3.48 3.38 -36.19
CA GLU A 145 4.85 2.98 -35.91
C GLU A 145 5.70 4.23 -35.64
N TYR A 146 6.48 4.17 -34.55
CA TYR A 146 7.34 5.28 -34.13
C TYR A 146 8.66 5.28 -34.89
N CYS A 147 8.99 6.39 -35.55
CA CYS A 147 10.25 6.57 -36.24
C CYS A 147 11.30 7.20 -35.33
N LYS A 148 12.57 6.86 -35.55
CA LYS A 148 13.70 7.39 -34.77
C LYS A 148 13.86 8.90 -34.86
N ASP A 149 13.24 9.53 -35.85
CA ASP A 149 13.21 10.99 -36.04
C ASP A 149 12.06 11.70 -35.29
N GLY A 150 11.27 10.98 -34.50
CA GLY A 150 10.13 11.52 -33.76
C GLY A 150 8.83 11.59 -34.58
N SER A 151 8.82 11.12 -35.83
CA SER A 151 7.61 11.04 -36.65
C SER A 151 6.84 9.73 -36.46
N TYR A 152 5.55 9.72 -36.80
CA TYR A 152 4.71 8.52 -36.79
C TYR A 152 4.36 8.09 -38.21
N ILE A 153 4.59 6.82 -38.56
CA ILE A 153 4.19 6.26 -39.86
C ILE A 153 2.98 5.33 -39.66
N ARG A 154 2.04 5.40 -40.61
CA ARG A 154 0.88 4.51 -40.67
C ARG A 154 1.32 3.10 -41.07
N ARG A 155 1.04 2.11 -40.22
CA ARG A 155 1.24 0.69 -40.55
C ARG A 155 -0.08 0.09 -41.02
N VAL A 156 -0.22 -0.09 -42.33
CA VAL A 156 -1.22 -1.01 -42.90
C VAL A 156 -0.52 -2.37 -42.99
N SER A 157 -1.25 -3.45 -42.72
CA SER A 157 -0.72 -4.80 -42.46
C SER A 157 0.38 -5.31 -43.41
N LYS A 158 1.18 -6.28 -42.90
CA LYS A 158 2.37 -6.93 -43.50
C LYS A 158 2.44 -6.83 -45.03
N GLY A 159 3.09 -5.78 -45.54
CA GLY A 159 3.50 -5.74 -46.95
C GLY A 159 3.62 -4.36 -47.59
N SER A 160 3.04 -3.28 -47.06
CA SER A 160 3.19 -1.96 -47.69
C SER A 160 3.29 -0.82 -46.68
N ILE A 161 4.46 -0.15 -46.68
CA ILE A 161 4.72 1.06 -45.91
C ILE A 161 4.38 2.24 -46.81
N LEU A 162 3.31 2.98 -46.51
CA LEU A 162 3.02 4.27 -47.12
C LEU A 162 3.50 5.38 -46.18
N ARG A 163 4.43 6.21 -46.65
CA ARG A 163 4.87 7.42 -45.95
C ARG A 163 3.83 8.51 -46.13
N GLU A 164 3.16 8.90 -45.05
CA GLU A 164 2.33 10.11 -45.00
C GLU A 164 2.92 11.07 -43.95
N ASN A 165 3.37 12.24 -44.41
CA ASN A 165 3.77 13.36 -43.55
C ASN A 165 2.50 14.13 -43.15
N LEU A 166 2.04 13.96 -41.91
CA LEU A 166 0.84 14.64 -41.40
C LEU A 166 1.18 16.02 -40.85
N MET A 167 1.46 16.97 -41.76
CA MET A 167 1.28 18.41 -41.54
C MET A 167 0.66 19.00 -42.81
N HIS A 168 -0.65 19.28 -42.73
CA HIS A 168 -1.54 19.90 -43.73
C HIS A 168 -2.28 19.01 -44.76
N LYS A 169 -3.62 19.13 -44.67
CA LYS A 169 -4.69 19.05 -45.70
C LYS A 169 -5.09 17.71 -46.36
N ASN A 170 -6.41 17.49 -46.25
CA ASN A 170 -7.35 16.74 -47.09
C ASN A 170 -6.80 16.03 -48.33
N VAL A 171 -6.82 14.68 -48.32
CA VAL A 171 -6.86 13.86 -49.53
C VAL A 171 -7.75 12.62 -49.30
N SER A 172 -8.71 12.41 -50.20
CA SER A 172 -9.56 11.21 -50.25
C SER A 172 -8.75 9.97 -50.62
N LEU A 173 -8.95 8.85 -49.92
CA LEU A 173 -8.35 7.56 -50.28
C LEU A 173 -9.41 6.44 -50.33
N LYS A 174 -9.39 5.73 -51.47
CA LYS A 174 -10.21 4.56 -51.79
C LYS A 174 -9.99 3.42 -50.79
N VAL A 175 -11.10 2.84 -50.35
CA VAL A 175 -11.16 1.68 -49.45
C VAL A 175 -10.62 0.45 -50.18
N ILE A 176 -9.60 -0.18 -49.60
CA ILE A 176 -9.18 -1.56 -49.94
C ILE A 176 -9.52 -2.41 -48.72
N HIS A 177 -10.48 -3.33 -48.88
CA HIS A 177 -10.75 -4.40 -47.91
C HIS A 177 -9.54 -5.35 -47.85
N HIS A 178 -9.12 -5.80 -46.66
CA HIS A 178 -8.84 -7.22 -46.35
C HIS A 178 -8.24 -7.48 -44.95
N SER A 179 -8.85 -8.47 -44.30
CA SER A 179 -8.40 -9.49 -43.32
C SER A 179 -7.68 -9.08 -42.01
N ASN A 180 -8.47 -9.17 -40.92
CA ASN A 180 -8.16 -9.49 -39.52
C ASN A 180 -6.68 -9.43 -39.09
N CYS A 181 -6.30 -8.28 -38.52
CA CYS A 181 -5.02 -8.09 -37.81
C CYS A 181 -5.17 -8.03 -36.28
N ALA A 182 -6.30 -8.44 -35.72
CA ALA A 182 -6.42 -8.74 -34.30
C ALA A 182 -6.44 -10.26 -34.14
N LYS A 183 -5.51 -10.83 -33.36
CA LYS A 183 -5.73 -12.17 -32.82
C LYS A 183 -6.96 -12.04 -31.91
N PRO A 184 -8.07 -12.73 -32.19
CA PRO A 184 -9.23 -12.69 -31.30
C PRO A 184 -8.78 -13.22 -29.93
N ILE A 185 -9.22 -12.57 -28.86
CA ILE A 185 -9.16 -13.17 -27.53
C ILE A 185 -10.09 -14.37 -27.58
N LYS A 186 -9.53 -15.56 -27.82
CA LYS A 186 -10.23 -16.82 -27.62
C LYS A 186 -10.44 -16.98 -26.11
N LEU A 187 -11.67 -16.77 -25.65
CA LEU A 187 -12.17 -17.46 -24.45
C LEU A 187 -12.19 -18.96 -24.80
N SER A 188 -11.07 -19.65 -24.60
CA SER A 188 -10.91 -21.03 -25.06
C SER A 188 -11.63 -22.02 -24.13
N SER A 189 -12.67 -22.66 -24.62
CA SER A 189 -12.70 -24.13 -24.57
C SER A 189 -11.69 -24.69 -25.57
N ASP A 190 -11.13 -25.86 -25.24
CA ASP A 190 -10.32 -26.78 -26.06
C ASP A 190 -8.78 -26.74 -25.96
N GLU A 191 -8.28 -27.84 -25.39
CA GLU A 191 -7.24 -28.76 -25.91
C GLU A 191 -6.11 -28.14 -26.74
N SER A 192 -4.94 -28.06 -26.12
CA SER A 192 -3.69 -27.55 -26.67
C SER A 192 -2.83 -28.61 -27.32
N LYS A 193 -2.30 -28.32 -28.52
CA LYS A 193 -0.96 -28.80 -28.91
C LYS A 193 0.07 -27.87 -28.27
N GLU A 194 0.93 -28.47 -27.47
CA GLU A 194 1.87 -27.90 -26.50
C GLU A 194 2.95 -27.02 -27.16
N LEU A 195 2.84 -25.70 -26.99
CA LEU A 195 4.00 -24.97 -26.45
C LEU A 195 4.17 -25.53 -25.04
N SER A 196 5.38 -25.96 -24.63
CA SER A 196 5.61 -26.43 -23.26
C SER A 196 5.16 -25.33 -22.30
N ARG A 197 3.94 -25.45 -21.79
CA ARG A 197 3.34 -24.50 -20.88
C ARG A 197 4.14 -24.64 -19.61
N CYS A 198 5.12 -23.76 -19.39
CA CYS A 198 5.81 -23.69 -18.11
C CYS A 198 4.73 -23.39 -17.07
N ASN A 199 4.29 -24.41 -16.38
CA ASN A 199 3.28 -24.28 -15.35
C ASN A 199 3.99 -23.83 -14.07
N ILE A 200 3.31 -23.06 -13.24
CA ILE A 200 3.86 -22.66 -11.94
C ILE A 200 4.20 -23.90 -11.07
N SER A 201 3.55 -25.04 -11.35
CA SER A 201 3.89 -26.34 -10.78
C SER A 201 5.29 -26.84 -11.13
N ASP A 202 5.89 -26.36 -12.22
CA ASP A 202 7.16 -26.86 -12.73
C ASP A 202 8.34 -26.05 -12.19
N LEU A 203 8.07 -24.90 -11.56
CA LEU A 203 9.10 -24.09 -10.90
C LEU A 203 9.61 -24.81 -9.64
N PRO A 204 10.92 -24.78 -9.34
CA PRO A 204 11.46 -25.24 -8.05
C PRO A 204 10.93 -24.43 -6.87
N ASP A 205 10.97 -25.03 -5.68
CA ASP A 205 10.49 -24.39 -4.44
C ASP A 205 11.24 -23.10 -4.12
N GLU A 206 12.52 -23.00 -4.46
CA GLU A 206 13.33 -21.81 -4.24
C GLU A 206 12.83 -20.62 -5.07
N MET A 207 12.44 -20.88 -6.33
CA MET A 207 11.88 -19.84 -7.21
C MET A 207 10.51 -19.41 -6.73
N LEU A 208 9.69 -20.37 -6.28
CA LEU A 208 8.40 -20.05 -5.66
C LEU A 208 8.59 -19.20 -4.41
N LEU A 209 9.51 -19.54 -3.50
CA LEU A 209 9.77 -18.75 -2.30
C LEU A 209 10.21 -17.30 -2.61
N ILE A 210 10.98 -17.09 -3.67
CA ILE A 210 11.33 -15.74 -4.15
C ILE A 210 10.06 -14.99 -4.59
N ILE A 211 9.16 -15.64 -5.32
CA ILE A 211 7.88 -15.04 -5.73
C ILE A 211 7.02 -14.74 -4.50
N LEU A 212 6.84 -15.73 -3.61
CA LEU A 212 6.01 -15.64 -2.41
C LEU A 212 6.45 -14.52 -1.47
N LYS A 213 7.76 -14.25 -1.36
CA LYS A 213 8.30 -13.17 -0.52
C LYS A 213 7.78 -11.77 -0.92
N ASN A 214 7.32 -11.61 -2.17
CA ASN A 214 6.79 -10.35 -2.67
C ASN A 214 5.27 -10.22 -2.51
N LEU A 215 4.58 -11.25 -2.02
CA LEU A 215 3.14 -11.21 -1.81
C LEU A 215 2.81 -10.57 -0.47
N ASP A 216 1.65 -9.92 -0.41
CA ASP A 216 1.13 -9.41 0.86
C ASP A 216 0.71 -10.56 1.78
N LEU A 217 0.64 -10.25 3.09
CA LEU A 217 0.34 -11.23 4.13
C LEU A 217 -1.01 -11.93 3.92
N MET A 218 -2.03 -11.21 3.46
CA MET A 218 -3.36 -11.78 3.23
C MET A 218 -3.33 -12.78 2.07
N THR A 219 -2.66 -12.44 0.98
CA THR A 219 -2.46 -13.35 -0.15
C THR A 219 -1.68 -14.59 0.28
N LEU A 220 -0.58 -14.43 1.03
CA LEU A 220 0.18 -15.56 1.59
C LEU A 220 -0.70 -16.50 2.44
N CYS A 221 -1.53 -15.96 3.31
CA CYS A 221 -2.44 -16.78 4.12
C CYS A 221 -3.48 -17.53 3.27
N ARG A 222 -3.96 -16.94 2.17
CA ARG A 222 -4.91 -17.59 1.25
C ARG A 222 -4.31 -18.75 0.48
N LEU A 223 -3.00 -18.73 0.23
CA LEU A 223 -2.29 -19.83 -0.44
C LEU A 223 -2.36 -21.16 0.32
N ASN A 224 -2.68 -21.11 1.62
CA ASN A 224 -2.96 -22.29 2.43
C ASN A 224 -4.06 -23.18 1.82
N TYR A 225 -5.02 -22.57 1.11
CA TYR A 225 -6.19 -23.25 0.55
C TYR A 225 -6.04 -23.63 -0.93
N VAL A 226 -4.91 -23.31 -1.56
CA VAL A 226 -4.71 -23.55 -3.00
C VAL A 226 -4.32 -25.01 -3.24
N ASN A 227 -3.20 -25.45 -2.66
CA ASN A 227 -2.78 -26.85 -2.71
C ASN A 227 -1.77 -27.16 -1.58
N LYS A 228 -1.47 -28.46 -1.40
CA LYS A 228 -0.54 -28.93 -0.37
C LYS A 228 0.87 -28.34 -0.51
N ARG A 229 1.34 -28.13 -1.75
CA ARG A 229 2.68 -27.58 -2.00
C ARG A 229 2.78 -26.14 -1.52
N PHE A 230 1.85 -25.28 -1.89
CA PHE A 230 1.80 -23.90 -1.40
C PHE A 230 1.60 -23.85 0.11
N ASN A 231 0.73 -24.70 0.69
CA ASN A 231 0.58 -24.80 2.14
C ASN A 231 1.91 -25.12 2.83
N ASN A 232 2.71 -26.04 2.28
CA ASN A 232 4.04 -26.35 2.82
C ASN A 232 5.01 -25.17 2.66
N LEU A 233 5.02 -24.50 1.51
CA LEU A 233 5.92 -23.38 1.23
C LEU A 233 5.67 -22.17 2.13
N ILE A 234 4.39 -21.86 2.41
CA ILE A 234 4.04 -20.77 3.33
C ILE A 234 4.32 -21.12 4.80
N GLN A 235 4.89 -22.27 5.12
CA GLN A 235 5.44 -22.52 6.46
C GLN A 235 6.84 -21.93 6.62
N ASP A 236 7.50 -21.52 5.53
CA ASP A 236 8.89 -21.05 5.56
C ASP A 236 9.03 -19.75 6.38
N PRO A 237 9.85 -19.74 7.45
CA PRO A 237 9.98 -18.56 8.30
C PRO A 237 10.59 -17.34 7.64
N ARG A 238 11.27 -17.50 6.50
CA ARG A 238 11.86 -16.40 5.72
C ARG A 238 10.79 -15.49 5.10
N LEU A 239 9.57 -16.00 4.92
CA LEU A 239 8.44 -15.21 4.44
C LEU A 239 7.89 -14.26 5.52
N TYR A 240 8.13 -14.56 6.79
CA TYR A 240 7.55 -13.82 7.93
C TYR A 240 8.61 -13.08 8.75
N THR A 241 9.58 -12.47 8.07
CA THR A 241 10.59 -11.60 8.71
C THR A 241 10.00 -10.28 9.19
N ARG A 242 8.86 -9.88 8.63
CA ARG A 242 8.07 -8.71 9.02
C ARG A 242 6.61 -9.11 9.13
N LEU A 243 5.99 -8.81 10.25
CA LEU A 243 4.60 -9.12 10.50
C LEU A 243 3.89 -7.88 11.00
N ASN A 244 2.88 -7.44 10.26
CA ASN A 244 2.02 -6.34 10.65
C ASN A 244 0.59 -6.85 10.80
N ILE A 245 0.05 -6.78 12.02
CA ILE A 245 -1.30 -7.22 12.36
C ILE A 245 -1.98 -6.11 13.16
N HIS A 246 -3.01 -5.51 12.57
CA HIS A 246 -3.87 -4.54 13.23
C HIS A 246 -5.26 -5.15 13.47
N CYS A 247 -5.57 -5.46 14.74
CA CYS A 247 -6.87 -5.99 15.15
C CYS A 247 -7.62 -4.95 15.99
N PHE A 248 -8.39 -4.11 15.32
CA PHE A 248 -9.16 -3.04 15.95
C PHE A 248 -10.38 -3.60 16.67
N ALA A 249 -10.47 -3.37 17.98
CA ALA A 249 -11.77 -3.37 18.65
C ALA A 249 -12.27 -1.93 18.77
N ASN A 250 -13.48 -1.66 18.28
CA ASN A 250 -14.14 -0.39 18.56
C ASN A 250 -14.32 -0.26 20.08
N TYR A 251 -13.78 0.80 20.66
CA TYR A 251 -13.75 1.12 22.11
C TYR A 251 -15.13 1.18 22.80
N PHE A 252 -16.23 0.97 22.09
CA PHE A 252 -17.59 1.24 22.54
C PHE A 252 -18.44 0.01 22.93
N VAL A 253 -17.95 -1.23 22.78
CA VAL A 253 -18.74 -2.42 23.16
C VAL A 253 -17.88 -3.52 23.78
N ASN A 254 -18.09 -3.81 25.07
CA ASN A 254 -17.38 -4.86 25.82
C ASN A 254 -17.48 -6.25 25.15
N CYS A 255 -18.60 -6.56 24.48
CA CYS A 255 -18.77 -7.83 23.75
C CYS A 255 -17.81 -7.99 22.55
N ARG A 256 -17.23 -6.92 22.01
CA ARG A 256 -16.24 -7.01 20.91
C ARG A 256 -14.82 -7.22 21.40
N LEU A 257 -14.52 -6.93 22.68
CA LEU A 257 -13.18 -7.10 23.25
C LEU A 257 -12.80 -8.59 23.38
N SER A 258 -13.75 -9.43 23.82
CA SER A 258 -13.51 -10.87 23.94
C SER A 258 -13.32 -11.54 22.58
N MET A 259 -14.10 -11.14 21.58
CA MET A 259 -13.96 -11.63 20.20
C MET A 259 -12.62 -11.21 19.59
N ALA A 260 -12.25 -9.92 19.69
CA ALA A 260 -10.98 -9.42 19.18
C ALA A 260 -9.78 -10.12 19.83
N LYS A 261 -9.84 -10.38 21.14
CA LYS A 261 -8.81 -11.17 21.83
C LYS A 261 -8.72 -12.58 21.27
N ARG A 262 -9.85 -13.27 21.08
CA ARG A 262 -9.89 -14.63 20.53
C ARG A 262 -9.33 -14.69 19.11
N ASP A 263 -9.66 -13.70 18.29
CA ASP A 263 -9.15 -13.60 16.92
C ASP A 263 -7.63 -13.40 16.95
N MET A 264 -7.11 -12.54 17.83
CA MET A 264 -5.68 -12.39 18.02
C MET A 264 -4.99 -13.65 18.56
N SER A 265 -5.61 -14.39 19.48
CA SER A 265 -5.08 -15.68 19.95
C SER A 265 -4.92 -16.66 18.79
N ASN A 266 -5.93 -16.76 17.91
CA ASN A 266 -5.86 -17.60 16.71
C ASN A 266 -4.76 -17.15 15.75
N ILE A 267 -4.61 -15.84 15.58
CA ILE A 267 -3.56 -15.25 14.75
C ILE A 267 -2.17 -15.58 15.32
N PHE A 268 -1.96 -15.39 16.62
CA PHE A 268 -0.69 -15.77 17.26
C PHE A 268 -0.42 -17.26 17.11
N CYS A 269 -1.40 -18.13 17.40
CA CYS A 269 -1.26 -19.57 17.19
C CYS A 269 -0.86 -19.93 15.76
N TYR A 270 -1.47 -19.28 14.75
CA TYR A 270 -1.12 -19.49 13.35
C TYR A 270 0.32 -19.05 13.04
N PHE A 271 0.75 -17.89 13.52
CA PHE A 271 2.08 -17.36 13.19
C PHE A 271 3.21 -17.89 14.06
N THR A 272 2.93 -18.47 15.24
CA THR A 272 3.97 -18.97 16.16
C THR A 272 4.95 -19.89 15.45
N SER A 273 4.51 -20.94 14.76
CA SER A 273 5.45 -21.86 14.09
C SER A 273 6.22 -21.23 12.91
N ARG A 274 5.65 -20.16 12.32
CA ARG A 274 6.13 -19.52 11.09
C ARG A 274 7.06 -18.34 11.36
N CYS A 275 7.03 -17.74 12.55
CA CYS A 275 7.76 -16.50 12.85
C CYS A 275 9.13 -16.70 13.49
N LYS A 276 9.79 -17.85 13.33
CA LYS A 276 11.12 -18.12 13.92
C LYS A 276 12.19 -17.09 13.54
N TYR A 277 12.04 -16.46 12.38
CA TYR A 277 12.96 -15.43 11.88
C TYR A 277 12.36 -14.02 11.85
N LEU A 278 11.32 -13.76 12.65
CA LEU A 278 10.70 -12.44 12.75
C LEU A 278 11.71 -11.40 13.26
N GLN A 279 11.72 -10.25 12.60
CA GLN A 279 12.57 -9.11 12.93
C GLN A 279 11.75 -7.86 13.24
N GLN A 280 10.59 -7.70 12.59
CA GLN A 280 9.72 -6.55 12.77
C GLN A 280 8.30 -7.03 13.09
N LEU A 281 7.77 -6.57 14.22
CA LEU A 281 6.41 -6.86 14.66
C LEU A 281 5.68 -5.54 14.89
N ASP A 282 4.58 -5.33 14.16
CA ASP A 282 3.67 -4.22 14.37
C ASP A 282 2.31 -4.76 14.79
N LEU A 283 1.91 -4.42 16.01
CA LEU A 283 0.61 -4.74 16.59
C LEU A 283 -0.18 -3.48 16.94
N THR A 284 0.15 -2.34 16.34
CA THR A 284 -0.46 -1.04 16.66
C THR A 284 -1.99 -1.14 16.68
N LYS A 285 -2.60 -0.60 17.75
CA LYS A 285 -4.05 -0.59 18.03
C LYS A 285 -4.69 -1.98 18.14
N SER A 286 -3.89 -3.04 18.33
CA SER A 286 -4.39 -4.40 18.53
C SER A 286 -4.74 -4.70 19.98
N ILE A 287 -5.72 -5.58 20.17
CA ILE A 287 -6.12 -6.09 21.48
C ILE A 287 -5.90 -7.59 21.54
N PHE A 288 -5.10 -8.03 22.51
CA PHE A 288 -4.72 -9.43 22.67
C PHE A 288 -4.56 -9.81 24.15
N SER A 289 -4.42 -11.10 24.45
CA SER A 289 -3.99 -11.56 25.77
C SER A 289 -2.49 -11.32 25.96
N VAL A 290 -2.09 -10.81 27.12
CA VAL A 290 -0.66 -10.68 27.47
C VAL A 290 0.02 -12.05 27.52
N GLU A 291 -0.69 -13.09 27.94
CA GLU A 291 -0.19 -14.45 27.96
C GLU A 291 0.13 -14.96 26.55
N ASP A 292 -0.81 -14.82 25.61
CA ASP A 292 -0.59 -15.24 24.21
C ASP A 292 0.54 -14.44 23.56
N PHE A 293 0.63 -13.14 23.83
CA PHE A 293 1.72 -12.30 23.36
C PHE A 293 3.07 -12.76 23.92
N ASN A 294 3.14 -13.05 25.22
CA ASN A 294 4.35 -13.56 25.85
C ASN A 294 4.78 -14.92 25.28
N ASN A 295 3.82 -15.83 25.06
CA ASN A 295 4.05 -17.13 24.41
C ASN A 295 4.55 -16.95 22.97
N PHE A 296 4.01 -15.98 22.24
CA PHE A 296 4.45 -15.64 20.89
C PHE A 296 5.89 -15.10 20.89
N LEU A 297 6.24 -14.24 21.85
CA LEU A 297 7.60 -13.73 22.03
C LEU A 297 8.60 -14.82 22.41
N ASP A 298 8.22 -15.82 23.22
CA ASP A 298 9.12 -16.94 23.54
C ASP A 298 9.65 -17.67 22.30
N ASN A 299 8.86 -17.68 21.22
CA ASN A 299 9.25 -18.31 19.96
C ASN A 299 10.08 -17.39 19.04
N CYS A 300 9.73 -16.10 18.93
CA CYS A 300 10.31 -15.21 17.90
C CYS A 300 11.07 -13.99 18.43
N GLY A 301 10.90 -13.64 19.71
CA GLY A 301 11.32 -12.36 20.28
C GLY A 301 12.82 -12.13 20.27
N ARG A 302 13.65 -13.18 20.35
CA ARG A 302 15.12 -13.06 20.38
C ARG A 302 15.72 -12.40 19.14
N ARG A 303 15.02 -12.45 17.99
CA ARG A 303 15.48 -11.83 16.73
C ARG A 303 14.75 -10.53 16.40
N LEU A 304 13.78 -10.13 17.24
CA LEU A 304 13.09 -8.87 17.04
C LEU A 304 14.05 -7.70 17.19
N THR A 305 13.95 -6.80 16.23
CA THR A 305 14.69 -5.54 16.17
C THR A 305 13.73 -4.36 16.17
N HIS A 306 12.49 -4.52 15.70
CA HIS A 306 11.48 -3.46 15.67
C HIS A 306 10.18 -4.00 16.26
N LEU A 307 9.66 -3.31 17.28
CA LEU A 307 8.41 -3.67 17.95
C LEU A 307 7.54 -2.43 18.11
N ARG A 308 6.37 -2.43 17.46
CA ARG A 308 5.39 -1.36 17.53
C ARG A 308 4.13 -1.83 18.24
N LEU A 309 3.80 -1.12 19.32
CA LEU A 309 2.69 -1.41 20.20
C LEU A 309 1.86 -0.15 20.48
N GLU A 310 1.89 0.86 19.58
CA GLU A 310 1.14 2.10 19.77
C GLU A 310 -0.35 1.77 20.04
N LYS A 311 -0.91 2.40 21.08
CA LYS A 311 -2.32 2.27 21.49
C LYS A 311 -2.76 0.83 21.78
N CYS A 312 -1.83 -0.06 22.12
CA CYS A 312 -2.14 -1.40 22.60
C CYS A 312 -2.55 -1.35 24.08
N CYS A 313 -3.86 -1.27 24.35
CA CYS A 313 -4.38 -1.23 25.72
C CYS A 313 -4.15 -2.53 26.52
N SER A 314 -3.79 -3.63 25.84
CA SER A 314 -3.42 -4.90 26.47
C SER A 314 -2.04 -4.89 27.13
N ILE A 315 -1.13 -4.00 26.74
CA ILE A 315 0.25 -4.00 27.24
C ILE A 315 0.28 -3.46 28.68
N ASN A 316 0.95 -4.21 29.56
CA ASN A 316 1.15 -3.91 30.97
C ASN A 316 2.60 -4.18 31.40
N ASN A 317 2.91 -4.00 32.69
CA ASN A 317 4.26 -4.19 33.23
C ASN A 317 4.82 -5.61 33.02
N LEU A 318 3.97 -6.64 33.09
CA LEU A 318 4.39 -8.03 32.86
C LEU A 318 4.82 -8.26 31.40
N ALA A 319 4.10 -7.66 30.45
CA ALA A 319 4.49 -7.69 29.04
C ALA A 319 5.85 -7.02 28.83
N LEU A 320 6.10 -5.87 29.47
CA LEU A 320 7.39 -5.17 29.43
C LEU A 320 8.54 -5.96 30.05
N LEU A 321 8.31 -6.62 31.18
CA LEU A 321 9.29 -7.52 31.77
C LEU A 321 9.70 -8.58 30.75
N LYS A 322 8.72 -9.26 30.13
CA LYS A 322 8.98 -10.28 29.11
C LYS A 322 9.71 -9.72 27.88
N ILE A 323 9.30 -8.55 27.39
CA ILE A 323 9.99 -7.85 26.29
C ILE A 323 11.46 -7.61 26.65
N SER A 324 11.73 -7.10 27.86
CA SER A 324 13.08 -6.79 28.31
C SER A 324 14.00 -8.02 28.43
N GLU A 325 13.43 -9.19 28.72
CA GLU A 325 14.18 -10.43 28.91
C GLU A 325 14.46 -11.15 27.59
N ILE A 326 13.53 -11.06 26.63
CA ILE A 326 13.60 -11.84 25.39
C ILE A 326 14.10 -11.00 24.22
N CYS A 327 13.61 -9.78 24.09
CA CYS A 327 13.81 -8.93 22.91
C CYS A 327 15.06 -8.07 23.06
N VAL A 328 16.18 -8.68 23.44
CA VAL A 328 17.45 -8.00 23.78
C VAL A 328 18.13 -7.30 22.59
N ASN A 329 17.70 -7.63 21.36
CA ASN A 329 18.20 -7.08 20.10
C ASN A 329 17.34 -5.92 19.56
N LEU A 330 16.39 -5.42 20.35
CA LEU A 330 15.54 -4.31 19.93
C LEU A 330 16.35 -3.05 19.62
N LYS A 331 15.98 -2.45 18.50
CA LYS A 331 16.46 -1.16 17.98
C LYS A 331 15.33 -0.14 17.93
N GLU A 332 14.12 -0.56 17.61
CA GLU A 332 12.94 0.30 17.58
C GLU A 332 11.90 -0.22 18.56
N LEU A 333 11.45 0.64 19.47
CA LEU A 333 10.34 0.36 20.38
C LEU A 333 9.35 1.53 20.39
N ASN A 334 8.10 1.26 20.03
CA ASN A 334 7.00 2.22 20.11
C ASN A 334 5.95 1.76 21.13
N LEU A 335 5.77 2.56 22.19
CA LEU A 335 4.82 2.34 23.27
C LEU A 335 3.85 3.53 23.44
N ASP A 336 3.65 4.34 22.40
CA ASP A 336 2.74 5.50 22.43
C ASP A 336 1.36 5.10 22.95
N CYS A 337 0.85 5.82 23.94
CA CYS A 337 -0.48 5.64 24.52
C CYS A 337 -0.72 4.24 25.13
N CYS A 338 0.34 3.55 25.56
CA CYS A 338 0.24 2.32 26.35
C CYS A 338 0.07 2.64 27.85
N ARG A 339 -0.78 1.87 28.54
CA ARG A 339 -1.09 2.05 29.96
C ARG A 339 -0.09 1.31 30.85
N ILE A 340 1.10 1.86 30.93
CA ILE A 340 2.24 1.34 31.69
C ILE A 340 2.55 2.32 32.82
N ASP A 341 2.82 1.81 34.02
CA ASP A 341 3.27 2.66 35.13
C ASP A 341 4.79 2.81 35.14
N ASP A 342 5.30 3.69 36.01
CA ASP A 342 6.74 3.92 36.14
C ASP A 342 7.48 2.60 36.44
N GLU A 343 6.94 1.72 37.29
CA GLU A 343 7.56 0.42 37.61
C GLU A 343 7.78 -0.46 36.36
N GLY A 344 6.79 -0.57 35.49
CA GLY A 344 6.91 -1.28 34.21
C GLY A 344 8.04 -0.76 33.33
N PHE A 345 8.29 0.55 33.32
CA PHE A 345 9.38 1.13 32.54
C PHE A 345 10.79 0.80 33.07
N SER A 346 10.95 0.34 34.33
CA SER A 346 12.30 -0.03 34.83
C SER A 346 12.88 -1.20 34.05
N TYR A 347 12.02 -2.08 33.53
CA TYR A 347 12.45 -3.22 32.75
C TYR A 347 13.15 -2.82 31.46
N LEU A 348 12.83 -1.65 30.89
CA LEU A 348 13.52 -1.13 29.71
C LEU A 348 14.97 -0.73 29.98
N GLU A 349 15.39 -0.56 31.24
CA GLU A 349 16.80 -0.34 31.61
C GLU A 349 17.69 -1.55 31.27
N LYS A 350 17.11 -2.73 31.01
CA LYS A 350 17.85 -3.92 30.56
C LYS A 350 18.19 -3.89 29.06
N LEU A 351 17.55 -3.03 28.27
CA LEU A 351 17.80 -2.88 26.83
C LEU A 351 18.93 -1.87 26.59
N ASN A 352 19.86 -2.20 25.69
CA ASN A 352 21.08 -1.40 25.47
C ASN A 352 21.35 -1.03 24.01
N ASN A 353 20.45 -1.40 23.09
CA ASN A 353 20.66 -1.27 21.64
C ASN A 353 19.59 -0.43 20.93
N LEU A 354 18.73 0.28 21.67
CA LEU A 354 17.67 1.10 21.08
C LEU A 354 18.28 2.27 20.29
N GLU A 355 17.75 2.45 19.08
CA GLU A 355 18.03 3.52 18.13
C GLU A 355 16.80 4.44 17.96
N TYR A 356 15.59 3.93 18.21
CA TYR A 356 14.34 4.68 18.23
C TYR A 356 13.49 4.29 19.45
N LEU A 357 12.97 5.30 20.16
CA LEU A 357 12.07 5.10 21.29
C LEU A 357 10.94 6.12 21.26
N ASN A 358 9.69 5.63 21.19
CA ASN A 358 8.49 6.44 21.30
C ASN A 358 7.73 6.09 22.59
N LEU A 359 7.61 7.10 23.46
CA LEU A 359 6.93 7.03 24.75
C LEU A 359 5.81 8.08 24.86
N CYS A 360 5.30 8.56 23.74
CA CYS A 360 4.25 9.57 23.72
C CYS A 360 3.05 9.17 24.57
N ARG A 361 2.45 10.13 25.28
CA ARG A 361 1.23 9.91 26.08
C ARG A 361 1.36 8.73 27.07
N THR A 362 2.55 8.52 27.62
CA THR A 362 2.79 7.59 28.73
C THR A 362 3.05 8.35 30.03
N ASN A 363 3.01 7.66 31.17
CA ASN A 363 3.23 8.26 32.49
C ASN A 363 4.64 7.96 33.05
N ILE A 364 5.65 7.89 32.19
CA ILE A 364 7.04 7.64 32.60
C ILE A 364 7.61 8.85 33.35
N ARG A 365 8.33 8.61 34.46
CA ARG A 365 9.04 9.68 35.17
C ARG A 365 10.40 9.97 34.54
N VAL A 366 10.81 11.23 34.58
CA VAL A 366 12.08 11.72 34.01
C VAL A 366 13.30 10.94 34.51
N GLY A 367 13.35 10.63 35.82
CA GLY A 367 14.48 9.87 36.39
C GLY A 367 14.63 8.46 35.77
N ARG A 368 13.52 7.82 35.41
CA ARG A 368 13.51 6.52 34.75
C ARG A 368 13.88 6.63 33.29
N LEU A 369 13.33 7.64 32.60
CA LEU A 369 13.70 7.97 31.23
C LEU A 369 15.22 8.16 31.08
N HIS A 370 15.85 8.91 31.99
CA HIS A 370 17.31 9.11 31.97
C HIS A 370 18.09 7.80 32.06
N LYS A 371 17.70 6.87 32.94
CA LYS A 371 18.38 5.57 33.07
C LYS A 371 18.25 4.74 31.78
N ILE A 372 17.07 4.73 31.17
CA ILE A 372 16.85 4.04 29.88
C ILE A 372 17.75 4.64 28.81
N LEU A 373 17.80 5.98 28.70
CA LEU A 373 18.61 6.65 27.67
C LEU A 373 20.12 6.50 27.90
N GLN A 374 20.58 6.49 29.16
CA GLN A 374 21.98 6.20 29.53
C GLN A 374 22.45 4.83 29.03
N LYS A 375 21.55 3.83 29.04
CA LYS A 375 21.83 2.48 28.55
C LYS A 375 21.82 2.39 27.02
N ASN A 376 21.16 3.32 26.33
CA ASN A 376 20.91 3.29 24.89
C ASN A 376 21.61 4.45 24.16
N GLN A 377 22.94 4.45 24.16
CA GLN A 377 23.77 5.52 23.56
C GLN A 377 23.74 5.56 22.02
N ARG A 378 23.08 4.57 21.39
CA ARG A 378 22.86 4.50 19.94
C ARG A 378 21.56 5.17 19.50
N MET A 379 20.85 5.82 20.42
CA MET A 379 19.61 6.53 20.13
C MET A 379 19.80 7.59 19.04
N ARG A 380 18.93 7.57 18.04
CA ARG A 380 18.89 8.50 16.90
C ARG A 380 17.58 9.29 16.87
N ASP A 381 16.48 8.68 17.29
CA ASP A 381 15.17 9.30 17.21
C ASP A 381 14.39 9.06 18.51
N VAL A 382 13.94 10.14 19.14
CA VAL A 382 13.12 10.11 20.35
C VAL A 382 11.83 10.87 20.14
N ASP A 383 10.75 10.26 20.61
CA ASP A 383 9.42 10.87 20.59
C ASP A 383 8.80 10.90 21.99
N PHE A 384 8.82 12.10 22.57
CA PHE A 384 8.44 12.39 23.95
C PHE A 384 7.25 13.35 24.04
N ARG A 385 6.47 13.49 22.95
CA ARG A 385 5.29 14.34 22.95
C ARG A 385 4.33 13.98 24.07
N TYR A 386 3.71 14.99 24.67
CA TYR A 386 2.81 14.84 25.82
C TYR A 386 3.44 14.26 27.10
N LEU A 387 4.78 14.15 27.18
CA LEU A 387 5.44 13.81 28.44
C LEU A 387 5.59 15.03 29.35
N PHE A 388 5.50 14.79 30.66
CA PHE A 388 5.80 15.80 31.67
C PHE A 388 7.31 15.83 31.96
N LEU A 389 8.00 16.74 31.28
CA LEU A 389 9.45 16.91 31.37
C LEU A 389 9.75 18.16 32.24
N SER A 390 10.36 18.00 33.43
CA SER A 390 10.79 19.14 34.26
C SER A 390 12.13 19.73 33.80
N ARG A 391 12.61 20.87 34.35
CA ARG A 391 13.90 21.53 33.99
C ARG A 391 15.14 20.61 33.93
N ALA A 392 15.14 19.48 34.64
CA ALA A 392 16.24 18.51 34.57
C ALA A 392 16.17 17.59 33.34
N ALA A 393 15.09 17.65 32.55
CA ALA A 393 14.75 16.67 31.55
C ALA A 393 15.59 16.78 30.27
N THR A 394 16.05 17.96 29.86
CA THR A 394 16.91 18.08 28.67
C THR A 394 18.32 17.51 28.87
N GLN A 395 18.68 17.11 30.09
CA GLN A 395 19.93 16.40 30.35
C GLN A 395 20.03 15.08 29.60
N PHE A 396 18.91 14.50 29.13
CA PHE A 396 18.95 13.28 28.33
C PHE A 396 19.78 13.41 27.05
N ILE A 397 19.90 14.62 26.51
CA ILE A 397 20.70 14.93 25.32
C ILE A 397 22.14 14.45 25.50
N LYS A 398 22.69 14.62 26.71
CA LYS A 398 24.06 14.21 27.05
C LYS A 398 24.26 12.69 26.99
N PHE A 399 23.19 11.91 27.11
CA PHE A 399 23.25 10.45 27.07
C PHE A 399 23.18 9.90 25.65
N CYS A 400 22.73 10.69 24.68
CA CYS A 400 22.47 10.25 23.31
C CYS A 400 23.17 11.17 22.29
N PRO A 401 24.51 11.04 22.12
CA PRO A 401 25.31 11.96 21.28
C PRO A 401 25.00 11.87 19.77
N ASN A 402 24.31 10.81 19.34
CA ASN A 402 23.98 10.55 17.94
C ASN A 402 22.51 10.86 17.60
N LEU A 403 21.81 11.63 18.44
CA LEU A 403 20.45 12.05 18.13
C LEU A 403 20.38 12.82 16.81
N GLU A 404 19.43 12.42 15.97
CA GLU A 404 19.14 13.01 14.67
C GLU A 404 17.75 13.69 14.68
N VAL A 405 16.79 13.13 15.41
CA VAL A 405 15.41 13.61 15.48
C VAL A 405 14.92 13.68 16.92
N ILE A 406 14.38 14.83 17.30
CA ILE A 406 13.85 15.10 18.65
C ILE A 406 12.44 15.66 18.51
N ARG A 407 11.44 14.93 19.03
CA ARG A 407 10.02 15.35 19.06
C ARG A 407 9.59 15.67 20.49
N LEU A 408 9.30 16.95 20.73
CA LEU A 408 8.95 17.53 22.02
C LEU A 408 7.64 18.33 21.94
N GLU A 409 6.85 18.17 20.87
CA GLU A 409 5.57 18.85 20.75
C GLU A 409 4.67 18.54 21.96
N ASP A 410 3.97 19.56 22.45
CA ASP A 410 3.05 19.44 23.60
C ASP A 410 3.71 18.91 24.90
N CYS A 411 5.05 19.00 25.02
CA CYS A 411 5.73 18.83 26.31
C CYS A 411 5.44 20.04 27.21
N ILE A 412 5.01 19.76 28.45
CA ILE A 412 4.73 20.79 29.46
C ILE A 412 6.06 21.21 30.11
N ASN A 413 6.25 22.52 30.35
CA ASN A 413 7.42 23.12 31.04
C ASN A 413 8.77 23.15 30.28
N PHE A 414 8.76 23.15 28.94
CA PHE A 414 9.97 23.38 28.15
C PHE A 414 10.35 24.88 28.14
N THR A 415 11.57 25.24 28.55
CA THR A 415 12.02 26.64 28.69
C THR A 415 13.05 27.07 27.62
N SER A 416 13.39 28.35 27.54
CA SER A 416 14.45 28.83 26.61
C SER A 416 15.84 28.28 26.95
N GLN A 417 16.14 28.04 28.23
CA GLN A 417 17.41 27.42 28.65
C GLN A 417 17.54 25.96 28.19
N ASP A 418 16.42 25.27 28.00
CA ASP A 418 16.37 23.90 27.48
C ASP A 418 16.72 23.85 25.98
N ILE A 419 16.49 24.94 25.26
CA ILE A 419 16.86 25.09 23.84
C ILE A 419 18.38 25.20 23.70
N ASP A 420 19.05 25.90 24.63
CA ASP A 420 20.51 26.04 24.60
C ASP A 420 21.20 24.68 24.74
N VAL A 421 20.66 23.76 25.53
CA VAL A 421 21.19 22.39 25.66
C VAL A 421 21.03 21.59 24.36
N LEU A 422 20.00 21.87 23.56
CA LEU A 422 19.82 21.25 22.24
C LEU A 422 20.86 21.75 21.23
N ALA A 423 21.47 22.92 21.44
CA ALA A 423 22.54 23.43 20.57
C ALA A 423 23.81 22.57 20.64
N ASP A 424 24.01 21.82 21.74
CA ASP A 424 25.14 20.90 21.89
C ASP A 424 24.99 19.61 21.04
N CYS A 425 23.80 19.36 20.46
CA CYS A 425 23.53 18.21 19.62
C CYS A 425 24.13 18.35 18.21
N LYS A 426 25.32 17.78 17.98
CA LYS A 426 26.03 17.89 16.69
C LYS A 426 25.35 17.21 15.50
N ASN A 427 24.53 16.20 15.74
CA ASN A 427 23.94 15.36 14.69
C ASN A 427 22.45 15.61 14.44
N VAL A 428 21.83 16.51 15.22
CA VAL A 428 20.39 16.76 15.13
C VAL A 428 20.05 17.45 13.82
N ARG A 429 19.08 16.87 13.10
CA ARG A 429 18.59 17.34 11.80
C ARG A 429 17.17 17.89 11.89
N LYS A 430 16.37 17.38 12.82
CA LYS A 430 14.97 17.78 13.00
C LYS A 430 14.65 17.90 14.49
N VAL A 431 14.18 19.08 14.90
CA VAL A 431 13.62 19.31 16.22
C VAL A 431 12.21 19.82 16.05
N TYR A 432 11.27 19.19 16.75
CA TYR A 432 9.89 19.62 16.79
C TYR A 432 9.61 20.16 18.20
N PHE A 433 9.49 21.48 18.29
CA PHE A 433 9.29 22.18 19.56
C PHE A 433 7.81 22.18 19.99
N PRO A 434 7.53 22.30 21.30
CA PRO A 434 6.18 22.62 21.77
C PRO A 434 5.64 23.87 21.09
N LYS A 435 4.32 23.89 20.82
CA LYS A 435 3.62 25.07 20.30
C LYS A 435 3.32 26.08 21.39
#